data_AF-A0A4Y2MNW3-F1
#
_entry.id   AF-A0A4Y2MNW3-F1
#
_cell.length_a   1.000
_cell.length_b   1.000
_cell.length_c   1.000
_cell.angle_alpha   90.00
_cell.angle_beta   90.00
_cell.angle_gamma   90.00
#
_symmetry.space_group_name_H-M   'P 1'
#
loop_
_entity.id
_entity.type
_entity.pdbx_description
1 polymer ?
#
loop_
_entity_poly.entity_id
_entity_poly.type
_entity_poly.pdbx_seq_one_letter_code
_entity_poly.pdbx_strand_id
1 'polypeptide(L)'
;MEAFKLKRKTLRTTFTNAAKAIDEEITKSQEDVNKLRELSSQLTDKFQRLETTQDSISELLLNENQENEYSKDFNEAEIYIERYLSLRSKIENFEIKNNSESQSVKSCDRKNRLPKLELKTFNGDIKSFLGFWSQFSRFHEDEEMPSEDKFQYLIQAITPGIGVASLIESFQPTTQNYPKAI
;
A
#
# COMPACT_ATOMS: atom_id res chain seq x y z
N MET A 1 -11.70 15.31 33.62
CA MET A 1 -11.14 15.96 32.41
C MET A 1 -9.63 16.24 32.51
N GLU A 2 -9.12 16.82 33.61
CA GLU A 2 -7.69 17.20 33.75
C GLU A 2 -6.67 16.06 33.54
N ALA A 3 -6.93 14.86 34.06
CA ALA A 3 -6.04 13.71 33.87
C ALA A 3 -5.90 13.32 32.39
N PHE A 4 -6.98 13.37 31.62
CA PHE A 4 -6.96 13.12 30.18
C PHE A 4 -6.21 14.22 29.43
N LYS A 5 -6.42 15.50 29.78
CA LYS A 5 -5.69 16.64 29.22
C LYS A 5 -4.18 16.51 29.44
N LEU A 6 -3.75 16.10 30.65
CA LEU A 6 -2.34 15.81 30.95
C LEU A 6 -1.80 14.63 30.12
N LYS A 7 -2.53 13.51 30.09
CA LYS A 7 -2.15 12.32 29.29
C LYS A 7 -1.99 12.68 27.81
N ARG A 8 -2.94 13.44 27.24
CA ARG A 8 -2.87 13.92 25.86
C ARG A 8 -1.65 14.79 25.62
N LYS A 9 -1.36 15.73 26.53
CA LYS A 9 -0.17 16.59 26.42
C LYS A 9 1.11 15.75 26.34
N THR A 10 1.27 14.78 27.23
CA THR A 10 2.43 13.87 27.21
C THR A 10 2.50 13.07 25.91
N LEU A 11 1.38 12.53 25.44
CA LEU A 11 1.33 11.79 24.17
C LEU A 11 1.69 12.67 22.97
N ARG A 12 1.14 13.89 22.87
CA ARG A 12 1.50 14.89 21.84
C ARG A 12 3.01 15.14 21.83
N THR A 13 3.64 15.34 22.99
CA THR A 13 5.10 15.52 23.08
C THR A 13 5.86 14.29 22.56
N THR A 14 5.49 13.10 23.01
CA THR A 14 6.19 11.87 22.57
C THR A 14 5.98 11.56 21.09
N PHE A 15 4.80 11.86 20.54
CA PHE A 15 4.50 11.77 19.12
C PHE A 15 5.37 12.74 18.31
N THR A 16 5.44 14.01 18.71
CA THR A 16 6.26 15.01 18.03
C THR A 16 7.74 14.65 18.04
N ASN A 17 8.24 14.06 19.13
CA ASN A 17 9.62 13.59 19.18
C ASN A 17 9.87 12.39 18.24
N ALA A 18 8.95 11.43 18.18
CA ALA A 18 9.04 10.31 17.23
C ALA A 18 8.96 10.79 15.77
N ALA A 19 8.06 11.73 15.49
CA ALA A 19 7.93 12.37 14.18
C ALA A 19 9.25 13.03 13.74
N LYS A 20 9.88 13.82 14.61
CA LYS A 20 11.19 14.44 14.34
C LYS A 20 12.27 13.40 14.06
N ALA A 21 12.33 12.34 14.86
CA ALA A 21 13.30 11.26 14.66
C ALA A 21 13.13 10.58 13.29
N ILE A 22 11.89 10.46 12.79
CA ILE A 22 11.62 9.93 11.45
C ILE A 22 12.07 10.91 10.36
N ASP A 23 11.73 12.20 10.46
CA ASP A 23 12.20 13.18 9.47
C ASP A 23 13.74 13.25 9.43
N GLU A 24 14.40 13.16 10.58
CA GLU A 24 15.86 13.08 10.67
C GLU A 24 16.41 11.79 10.05
N GLU A 25 15.77 10.64 10.27
CA GLU A 25 16.22 9.37 9.69
C GLU A 25 16.06 9.34 8.17
N ILE A 26 14.97 9.90 7.63
CA ILE A 26 14.70 9.97 6.18
C ILE A 26 15.66 10.95 5.47
N THR A 27 16.25 11.90 6.18
CA THR A 27 17.15 12.92 5.60
C THR A 27 18.63 12.58 5.71
N LYS A 28 18.99 11.47 6.37
CA LYS A 28 20.39 11.03 6.52
C LYS A 28 20.95 10.48 5.22
N SER A 29 22.25 10.67 5.01
CA SER A 29 22.96 10.16 3.81
C SER A 29 23.14 8.64 3.79
N GLN A 30 23.06 7.98 4.95
CA GLN A 30 23.09 6.52 5.07
C GLN A 30 21.92 6.12 5.96
N GLU A 31 20.84 5.69 5.32
CA GLU A 31 19.53 5.50 5.93
C GLU A 31 19.42 4.07 6.48
N ASP A 32 19.02 3.90 7.73
CA ASP A 32 18.80 2.57 8.32
C ASP A 32 17.33 2.18 8.23
N VAL A 33 17.01 1.32 7.26
CA VAL A 33 15.65 0.83 6.98
C VAL A 33 15.03 0.14 8.21
N ASN A 34 15.82 -0.61 8.99
CA ASN A 34 15.30 -1.31 10.17
C ASN A 34 14.95 -0.31 11.28
N LYS A 35 15.81 0.69 11.48
CA LYS A 35 15.55 1.78 12.42
C LYS A 35 14.34 2.61 12.02
N LEU A 36 14.18 2.92 10.73
CA LEU A 36 13.02 3.64 10.22
C LEU A 36 11.74 2.83 10.45
N ARG A 37 11.76 1.51 10.22
CA ARG A 37 10.62 0.63 10.50
C ARG A 37 10.26 0.59 11.98
N GLU A 38 11.25 0.52 12.87
CA GLU A 38 11.03 0.59 14.32
C GLU A 38 10.38 1.92 14.71
N LEU A 39 10.93 3.04 14.24
CA LEU A 39 10.40 4.39 14.48
C LEU A 39 8.97 4.53 13.94
N SER A 40 8.68 3.99 12.76
CA SER A 40 7.33 3.96 12.17
C SER A 40 6.33 3.20 13.05
N SER A 41 6.73 2.04 13.58
CA SER A 41 5.91 1.27 14.52
C SER A 41 5.65 2.06 15.80
N GLN A 42 6.68 2.73 16.35
CA GLN A 42 6.54 3.56 17.54
C GLN A 42 5.65 4.79 17.29
N LEU A 43 5.77 5.44 16.13
CA LEU A 43 4.91 6.56 15.75
C LEU A 43 3.44 6.13 15.72
N THR A 44 3.16 4.96 15.15
CA THR A 44 1.81 4.39 15.04
C THR A 44 1.19 4.10 16.40
N ASP A 45 1.91 3.40 17.30
CA ASP A 45 1.44 3.15 18.67
C ASP A 45 1.10 4.45 19.40
N LYS A 46 2.02 5.43 19.34
CA LYS A 46 1.83 6.72 20.01
C LYS A 46 0.63 7.48 19.46
N PHE A 47 0.43 7.45 18.14
CA PHE A 47 -0.69 8.10 17.48
C PHE A 47 -2.03 7.44 17.87
N GLN A 48 -2.13 6.11 17.84
CA GLN A 48 -3.35 5.40 18.25
C GLN A 48 -3.72 5.71 19.71
N ARG A 49 -2.73 5.72 20.62
CA ARG A 49 -2.96 6.08 22.02
C ARG A 49 -3.40 7.55 22.19
N LEU A 50 -2.89 8.44 21.34
CA LEU A 50 -3.28 9.85 21.30
C LEU A 50 -4.72 9.99 20.83
N GLU A 51 -5.10 9.32 19.74
CA GLU A 51 -6.45 9.29 19.17
C GLU A 51 -7.48 8.78 20.18
N THR A 52 -7.23 7.62 20.82
CA THR A 52 -8.13 7.11 21.88
C THR A 52 -8.28 8.10 23.04
N THR A 53 -7.20 8.80 23.41
CA THR A 53 -7.26 9.81 24.48
C THR A 53 -8.00 11.07 24.02
N GLN A 54 -7.88 11.43 22.74
CA GLN A 54 -8.58 12.54 22.10
C GLN A 54 -10.08 12.27 22.05
N ASP A 55 -10.51 11.09 21.62
CA ASP A 55 -11.92 10.68 21.59
C ASP A 55 -12.56 10.74 22.98
N SER A 56 -11.83 10.28 24.00
CA SER A 56 -12.29 10.35 25.40
C SER A 56 -12.51 11.80 25.86
N ILE A 57 -11.69 12.75 25.40
CA ILE A 57 -11.86 14.18 25.72
C ILE A 57 -13.03 14.76 24.93
N SER A 58 -13.12 14.44 23.65
CA SER A 58 -14.23 14.84 22.76
C SER A 58 -15.59 14.41 23.31
N GLU A 59 -15.73 13.16 23.76
CA GLU A 59 -16.96 12.64 24.37
C GLU A 59 -17.32 13.39 25.67
N LEU A 60 -16.33 13.67 26.54
CA LEU A 60 -16.56 14.44 27.76
C LEU A 60 -17.03 15.87 27.45
N LEU A 61 -16.41 16.55 26.48
CA LEU A 61 -16.79 17.92 26.07
C LEU A 61 -18.21 17.96 25.50
N LEU A 62 -18.59 16.97 24.70
CA LEU A 62 -19.95 16.84 24.17
C LEU A 62 -20.97 16.58 25.29
N ASN A 63 -20.66 15.69 26.22
CA ASN A 63 -21.53 15.40 27.38
C ASN A 63 -21.72 16.61 28.29
N GLU A 64 -20.69 17.46 28.43
CA GLU A 64 -20.75 18.72 29.17
C GLU A 64 -21.35 19.89 28.35
N ASN A 65 -21.80 19.63 27.10
CA ASN A 65 -22.35 20.62 26.17
C ASN A 65 -21.41 21.81 25.89
N GLN A 66 -20.09 21.56 25.94
CA GLN A 66 -19.06 22.58 25.70
C GLN A 66 -18.69 22.71 24.21
N GLU A 67 -19.67 23.03 23.36
CA GLU A 67 -19.53 23.05 21.88
C GLU A 67 -18.34 23.88 21.38
N ASN A 68 -18.14 25.07 21.95
CA ASN A 68 -17.03 25.96 21.58
C ASN A 68 -15.65 25.38 21.93
N GLU A 69 -15.53 24.68 23.06
CA GLU A 69 -14.28 24.03 23.47
C GLU A 69 -14.03 22.79 22.61
N TYR A 70 -15.07 22.00 22.35
CA TYR A 70 -15.03 20.86 21.43
C TYR A 70 -14.54 21.26 20.04
N SER A 71 -15.10 22.31 19.44
CA SER A 71 -14.72 22.74 18.09
C SER A 71 -13.25 23.15 18.01
N LYS A 72 -12.74 23.90 18.99
CA LYS A 72 -11.32 24.27 19.04
C LYS A 72 -10.43 23.03 19.22
N ASP A 73 -10.83 22.15 20.12
CA ASP A 73 -10.08 20.94 20.45
C ASP A 73 -9.98 19.97 19.26
N PHE A 74 -11.09 19.80 18.53
CA PHE A 74 -11.16 19.03 17.29
C PHE A 74 -10.21 19.57 16.23
N ASN A 75 -10.24 20.88 15.98
CA ASN A 75 -9.35 21.52 15.00
C ASN A 75 -7.87 21.40 15.39
N GLU A 76 -7.54 21.46 16.69
CA GLU A 76 -6.17 21.20 17.14
C GLU A 76 -5.73 19.74 16.93
N ALA A 77 -6.65 18.79 17.04
CA ALA A 77 -6.37 17.36 16.86
C ALA A 77 -6.02 17.04 15.39
N GLU A 78 -6.68 17.69 14.43
CA GLU A 78 -6.45 17.52 12.99
C GLU A 78 -4.97 17.74 12.61
N ILE A 79 -4.28 18.69 13.24
CA ILE A 79 -2.86 18.96 12.99
C ILE A 79 -2.00 17.69 13.21
N TYR A 80 -2.35 16.86 14.20
CA TYR A 80 -1.63 15.62 14.51
C TYR A 80 -1.99 14.50 13.53
N ILE A 81 -3.25 14.46 13.07
CA ILE A 81 -3.73 13.51 12.06
C ILE A 81 -3.01 13.78 10.74
N GLU A 82 -3.04 15.02 10.26
CA GLU A 82 -2.33 15.45 9.04
C GLU A 82 -0.84 15.11 9.13
N ARG A 83 -0.21 15.39 10.27
CA ARG A 83 1.22 15.09 10.47
C ARG A 83 1.50 13.60 10.41
N TYR A 84 0.66 12.78 11.04
CA TYR A 84 0.80 11.33 11.02
C TYR A 84 0.66 10.76 9.60
N LEU A 85 -0.39 11.17 8.87
CA LEU A 85 -0.62 10.75 7.50
C LEU A 85 0.53 11.16 6.58
N SER A 86 0.99 12.41 6.68
CA SER A 86 2.14 12.90 5.90
C SER A 86 3.39 12.06 6.13
N LEU A 87 3.71 11.72 7.39
CA LEU A 87 4.86 10.89 7.71
C LEU A 87 4.68 9.45 7.23
N ARG A 88 3.48 8.87 7.37
CA ARG A 88 3.16 7.55 6.84
C ARG A 88 3.41 7.45 5.34
N SER A 89 2.91 8.41 4.57
CA SER A 89 3.14 8.47 3.13
C SER A 89 4.63 8.62 2.78
N LYS A 90 5.38 9.43 3.52
CA LYS A 90 6.83 9.55 3.31
C LYS A 90 7.57 8.23 3.55
N ILE A 91 7.21 7.50 4.61
CA ILE A 91 7.82 6.20 4.96
C ILE A 91 7.48 5.15 3.89
N GLU A 92 6.24 5.11 3.42
CA GLU A 92 5.82 4.18 2.37
C GLU A 92 6.57 4.44 1.05
N ASN A 93 6.64 5.71 0.63
CA ASN A 93 7.41 6.11 -0.55
C ASN A 93 8.90 5.77 -0.41
N PHE A 94 9.44 5.89 0.81
CA PHE A 94 10.81 5.51 1.11
C PHE A 94 11.05 3.99 1.00
N GLU A 95 10.14 3.16 1.51
CA GLU A 95 10.23 1.70 1.38
C GLU A 95 10.14 1.27 -0.09
N ILE A 96 9.29 1.92 -0.89
CA ILE A 96 9.19 1.70 -2.35
C ILE A 96 10.50 2.07 -3.05
N LYS A 97 11.07 3.25 -2.73
CA LYS A 97 12.33 3.73 -3.32
C LYS A 97 13.49 2.81 -2.99
N ASN A 98 13.65 2.39 -1.73
CA ASN A 98 14.74 1.49 -1.32
C ASN A 98 14.60 0.09 -1.91
N ASN A 99 13.38 -0.41 -2.09
CA ASN A 99 13.14 -1.67 -2.77
C ASN A 99 13.47 -1.57 -4.29
N SER A 100 13.33 -0.37 -4.87
CA SER A 100 13.66 -0.08 -6.26
C SER A 100 15.17 0.18 -6.48
N GLU A 101 15.84 0.89 -5.56
CA GLU A 101 17.29 1.17 -5.62
C GLU A 101 18.14 -0.06 -5.28
N SER A 102 17.60 -1.01 -4.50
CA SER A 102 18.22 -2.32 -4.29
C SER A 102 18.23 -3.21 -5.55
N GLN A 103 17.62 -2.79 -6.67
CA GLN A 103 17.68 -3.49 -7.96
C GLN A 103 18.66 -2.88 -8.98
N SER A 104 19.46 -1.86 -8.62
CA SER A 104 20.41 -1.27 -9.59
C SER A 104 21.70 -2.07 -9.82
N VAL A 105 21.97 -3.14 -9.06
CA VAL A 105 23.13 -4.01 -9.34
C VAL A 105 22.83 -5.43 -8.87
N LYS A 106 22.04 -6.15 -9.67
CA LYS A 106 22.21 -7.58 -9.98
C LYS A 106 21.05 -8.02 -10.87
N SER A 107 21.40 -8.31 -12.11
CA SER A 107 20.79 -9.28 -13.02
C SER A 107 19.38 -9.76 -12.69
N CYS A 108 18.45 -9.40 -13.58
CA CYS A 108 17.39 -10.25 -14.10
C CYS A 108 17.03 -11.50 -13.26
N ASP A 109 16.25 -11.30 -12.19
CA ASP A 109 15.41 -12.38 -11.63
C ASP A 109 14.21 -11.72 -10.92
N ARG A 110 13.31 -11.12 -11.72
CA ARG A 110 11.94 -10.86 -11.27
C ARG A 110 11.21 -12.20 -11.23
N LYS A 111 11.44 -12.96 -10.18
CA LYS A 111 10.55 -14.05 -9.79
C LYS A 111 9.79 -13.64 -8.52
N ASN A 112 8.56 -13.24 -8.78
CA ASN A 112 7.39 -13.76 -8.10
C ASN A 112 7.18 -13.30 -6.66
N ARG A 113 6.26 -12.33 -6.51
CA ARG A 113 5.04 -12.46 -5.69
C ARG A 113 4.07 -11.35 -6.08
N LEU A 114 3.39 -11.55 -7.19
CA LEU A 114 2.23 -10.74 -7.56
C LEU A 114 1.03 -11.17 -6.69
N PRO A 115 0.16 -10.24 -6.26
CA PRO A 115 -1.12 -10.56 -5.63
C PRO A 115 -1.88 -11.54 -6.53
N LYS A 116 -2.52 -12.57 -5.95
CA LYS A 116 -3.40 -13.47 -6.71
C LYS A 116 -4.57 -12.66 -7.25
N LEU A 117 -4.42 -12.19 -8.47
CA LEU A 117 -5.49 -11.59 -9.22
C LEU A 117 -6.42 -12.73 -9.65
N GLU A 118 -7.61 -12.81 -9.04
CA GLU A 118 -8.63 -13.80 -9.40
C GLU A 118 -9.23 -13.44 -10.77
N LEU A 119 -8.48 -13.70 -11.85
CA LEU A 119 -9.03 -13.65 -13.21
C LEU A 119 -10.06 -14.77 -13.36
N LYS A 120 -11.22 -14.43 -13.92
CA LYS A 120 -12.21 -15.43 -14.32
C LYS A 120 -11.58 -16.36 -15.37
N THR A 121 -11.46 -17.63 -15.04
CA THR A 121 -10.84 -18.62 -15.92
C THR A 121 -11.65 -18.82 -17.20
N PHE A 122 -10.99 -18.73 -18.36
CA PHE A 122 -11.55 -19.08 -19.66
C PHE A 122 -11.54 -20.60 -19.82
N ASN A 123 -12.70 -21.19 -20.07
CA ASN A 123 -12.89 -22.64 -20.20
C ASN A 123 -12.86 -23.13 -21.66
N GLY A 124 -12.53 -22.26 -22.62
CA GLY A 124 -12.51 -22.59 -24.05
C GLY A 124 -13.85 -22.44 -24.76
N ASP A 125 -14.93 -22.08 -24.05
CA ASP A 125 -16.22 -21.81 -24.68
C ASP A 125 -16.24 -20.42 -25.32
N ILE A 126 -16.43 -20.36 -26.64
CA ILE A 126 -16.53 -19.11 -27.41
C ILE A 126 -17.60 -18.17 -26.84
N LYS A 127 -18.70 -18.70 -26.27
CA LYS A 127 -19.75 -17.88 -25.63
C LYS A 127 -19.26 -17.13 -24.39
N SER A 128 -18.26 -17.68 -23.72
CA SER A 128 -17.62 -17.07 -22.54
C SER A 128 -16.46 -16.14 -22.90
N PHE A 129 -15.98 -16.18 -24.15
CA PHE A 129 -14.81 -15.43 -24.61
C PHE A 129 -14.99 -13.93 -24.45
N LEU A 130 -16.15 -13.37 -24.81
CA LEU A 130 -16.41 -11.93 -24.67
C LEU A 130 -16.41 -11.48 -23.19
N GLY A 131 -16.91 -12.32 -22.30
CA GLY A 131 -16.90 -12.07 -20.85
C GLY A 131 -15.51 -12.20 -20.22
N PHE A 132 -14.66 -13.06 -20.80
CA PHE A 132 -13.25 -13.16 -20.46
C PHE A 132 -12.46 -11.94 -20.98
N TRP A 133 -12.61 -11.62 -22.26
CA TRP A 133 -11.85 -10.55 -22.93
C TRP A 133 -12.13 -9.18 -22.33
N SER A 134 -13.36 -8.88 -21.90
CA SER A 134 -13.68 -7.61 -21.22
C SER A 134 -12.94 -7.39 -19.90
N GLN A 135 -12.48 -8.46 -19.26
CA GLN A 135 -11.64 -8.41 -18.06
C GLN A 135 -10.15 -8.43 -18.43
N PHE A 136 -9.79 -9.28 -19.39
CA PHE A 136 -8.40 -9.45 -19.83
C PHE A 136 -7.86 -8.23 -20.60
N SER A 137 -8.71 -7.49 -21.33
CA SER A 137 -8.32 -6.34 -22.14
C SER A 137 -7.65 -5.24 -21.32
N ARG A 138 -8.04 -5.08 -20.04
CA ARG A 138 -7.42 -4.14 -19.11
C ARG A 138 -5.94 -4.44 -18.86
N PHE A 139 -5.56 -5.72 -18.87
CA PHE A 139 -4.17 -6.16 -18.75
C PHE A 139 -3.46 -6.11 -20.10
N HIS A 140 -4.18 -6.40 -21.18
CA HIS A 140 -3.64 -6.30 -22.54
C HIS A 140 -3.24 -4.85 -22.88
N GLU A 141 -4.07 -3.88 -22.52
CA GLU A 141 -3.91 -2.45 -22.80
C GLU A 141 -2.95 -1.72 -21.85
N ASP A 142 -2.53 -2.35 -20.75
CA ASP A 142 -1.61 -1.76 -19.77
C ASP A 142 -0.19 -1.62 -20.36
N GLU A 143 0.24 -0.40 -20.67
CA GLU A 143 1.57 -0.12 -21.25
C GLU A 143 2.73 -0.28 -20.23
N GLU A 144 2.45 -0.23 -18.93
CA GLU A 144 3.47 -0.40 -17.89
C GLU A 144 3.83 -1.88 -17.68
N MET A 145 2.98 -2.79 -18.15
CA MET A 145 3.15 -4.22 -18.01
C MET A 145 3.94 -4.85 -19.17
N PRO A 146 5.06 -5.55 -18.91
CA PRO A 146 5.79 -6.28 -19.95
C PRO A 146 4.92 -7.35 -20.63
N SER A 147 5.10 -7.52 -21.95
CA SER A 147 4.38 -8.55 -22.72
C SER A 147 4.60 -9.98 -22.20
N GLU A 148 5.76 -10.25 -21.60
CA GLU A 148 6.06 -11.52 -20.92
C GLU A 148 5.15 -11.77 -19.73
N ASP A 149 4.94 -10.74 -18.88
CA ASP A 149 4.06 -10.83 -17.74
C ASP A 149 2.60 -10.96 -18.21
N LYS A 150 2.17 -10.16 -19.20
CA LYS A 150 0.84 -10.30 -19.83
C LYS A 150 0.58 -11.71 -20.34
N PHE A 151 1.60 -12.34 -20.91
CA PHE A 151 1.49 -13.71 -21.41
C PHE A 151 1.37 -14.74 -20.28
N GLN A 152 2.09 -14.55 -19.17
CA GLN A 152 1.90 -15.38 -17.98
C GLN A 152 0.50 -15.25 -17.39
N TYR A 153 -0.06 -14.03 -17.37
CA TYR A 153 -1.45 -13.81 -16.94
C TYR A 153 -2.45 -14.48 -17.88
N LEU A 154 -2.21 -14.45 -19.20
CA LEU A 154 -3.03 -15.17 -20.16
C LEU A 154 -3.06 -16.67 -19.86
N ILE A 155 -1.89 -17.29 -19.63
CA ILE A 155 -1.77 -18.71 -19.28
C ILE A 155 -2.53 -19.02 -17.98
N GLN A 156 -2.39 -18.18 -16.95
CA GLN A 156 -3.11 -18.35 -15.67
C GLN A 156 -4.63 -18.17 -15.80
N ALA A 157 -5.06 -17.31 -16.73
CA ALA A 157 -6.47 -17.05 -16.96
C ALA A 157 -7.15 -18.12 -17.80
N ILE A 158 -6.41 -19.11 -18.32
CA ILE A 158 -6.97 -20.23 -19.09
C ILE A 158 -7.09 -21.45 -18.18
N THR A 159 -8.21 -22.17 -18.31
CA THR A 159 -8.44 -23.40 -17.56
C THR A 159 -7.46 -24.48 -18.05
N PRO A 160 -6.62 -25.07 -17.19
CA PRO A 160 -5.68 -26.11 -17.61
C PRO A 160 -6.42 -27.35 -18.14
N GLY A 161 -5.86 -28.02 -19.14
CA GLY A 161 -6.40 -29.27 -19.70
C GLY A 161 -7.41 -29.11 -20.86
N ILE A 162 -7.62 -27.89 -21.36
CA ILE A 162 -8.41 -27.64 -22.58
C ILE A 162 -7.50 -27.46 -23.80
N GLY A 163 -8.01 -27.70 -25.02
CA GLY A 163 -7.23 -27.58 -26.26
C GLY A 163 -6.58 -26.20 -26.46
N VAL A 164 -7.25 -25.13 -25.99
CA VAL A 164 -6.72 -23.76 -26.00
C VAL A 164 -5.53 -23.58 -25.04
N ALA A 165 -5.57 -24.21 -23.86
CA ALA A 165 -4.45 -24.19 -22.91
C ALA A 165 -3.21 -24.86 -23.51
N SER A 166 -3.39 -26.05 -24.10
CA SER A 166 -2.28 -26.77 -24.72
C SER A 166 -1.65 -26.01 -25.91
N LEU A 167 -2.44 -25.25 -26.66
CA LEU A 167 -1.94 -24.42 -27.75
C LEU A 167 -1.12 -23.25 -27.20
N ILE A 168 -1.60 -22.59 -26.16
CA ILE A 168 -0.98 -21.40 -25.57
C ILE A 168 0.28 -21.78 -24.77
N GLU A 169 0.26 -22.91 -24.05
CA GLU A 169 1.44 -23.49 -23.38
C GLU A 169 2.51 -23.99 -24.35
N SER A 170 2.15 -24.29 -25.61
CA SER A 170 3.14 -24.69 -26.63
C SER A 170 4.09 -23.57 -27.04
N PHE A 171 3.68 -22.32 -26.80
CA PHE A 171 4.51 -21.14 -27.04
C PHE A 171 5.27 -20.76 -25.77
N GLN A 172 6.57 -20.50 -25.91
CA GLN A 172 7.34 -19.96 -24.79
C GLN A 172 6.83 -18.56 -24.41
N PRO A 173 6.71 -18.24 -23.10
CA PRO A 173 6.17 -16.97 -22.61
C PRO A 173 7.14 -15.81 -22.84
N THR A 174 7.33 -15.45 -24.11
CA THR A 174 8.26 -14.42 -24.57
C THR A 174 7.50 -13.27 -25.22
N THR A 175 8.10 -12.08 -25.18
CA THR A 175 7.55 -10.87 -25.80
C THR A 175 7.20 -11.06 -27.29
N GLN A 176 7.96 -11.89 -28.02
CA GLN A 176 7.73 -12.18 -29.44
C GLN A 176 6.54 -13.11 -29.70
N ASN A 177 6.18 -13.95 -28.73
CA ASN A 177 5.12 -14.95 -28.89
C ASN A 177 3.78 -14.49 -28.32
N TYR A 178 3.78 -13.49 -27.43
CA TYR A 178 2.55 -12.94 -26.87
C TYR A 178 1.52 -12.51 -27.93
N PRO A 179 1.87 -11.77 -29.01
CA PRO A 179 0.91 -11.42 -30.06
C PRO A 179 0.36 -12.61 -30.85
N LYS A 180 0.99 -13.79 -30.77
CA LYS A 180 0.51 -15.01 -31.43
C LYS A 180 -0.46 -15.82 -30.56
N ALA A 181 -0.52 -15.51 -29.27
CA ALA A 181 -1.35 -16.19 -28.28
C ALA A 181 -2.69 -15.47 -28.03
N ILE A 182 -2.83 -14.24 -28.52
CA ILE A 182 -4.03 -13.40 -28.47
C ILE A 182 -4.88 -13.62 -29.73
#